data_AF-A0A3L7PXT9-F1
#
_entry.id   AF-A0A3L7PXT9-F1
#
_cell.length_a   1.000
_cell.length_b   1.000
_cell.length_c   1.000
_cell.angle_alpha   90.00
_cell.angle_beta   90.00
_cell.angle_gamma   90.00
#
_symmetry.space_group_name_H-M   'P 1'
#
loop_
_entity.id
_entity.type
_entity.pdbx_description
1 polymer ?
#
loop_
_entity_poly.entity_id
_entity_poly.type
_entity_poly.pdbx_seq_one_letter_code
_entity_poly.pdbx_strand_id
1 'polypeptide(L)' 'MQSSSDPFNRLQGLLHRPVSTRPDWLKAWRNEAQYLLILARRASDDDDEELLQELEDQADDMAAMVEARLAAEGL' A
#
# COMPACT_ATOMS: atom_id res chain seq x y z
N MET A 1 -3.35 -22.90 -1.87
CA MET A 1 -3.22 -22.29 -3.20
C MET A 1 -2.46 -20.99 -2.99
N GLN A 2 -1.29 -20.84 -3.60
CA GLN A 2 -0.47 -19.64 -3.48
C GLN A 2 -1.11 -18.57 -4.37
N SER A 3 -1.73 -17.56 -3.77
CA SER A 3 -2.19 -16.39 -4.53
C SER A 3 -1.10 -15.34 -4.46
N SER A 4 -0.60 -14.99 -5.63
CA SER A 4 0.22 -13.82 -5.94
C SER A 4 -0.10 -12.61 -5.05
N SER A 5 0.84 -12.31 -4.14
CA SER A 5 1.01 -11.08 -3.36
C SER A 5 -0.26 -10.45 -2.79
N ASP A 6 -0.59 -10.77 -1.53
CA ASP A 6 -1.52 -9.99 -0.69
C ASP A 6 -1.25 -8.46 -0.88
N PRO A 7 -2.27 -7.68 -1.31
CA PRO A 7 -2.14 -6.25 -1.58
C PRO A 7 -1.58 -5.46 -0.39
N PHE A 8 -1.96 -5.79 0.83
CA PHE A 8 -1.45 -5.16 2.04
C PHE A 8 0.03 -5.48 2.25
N ASN A 9 0.43 -6.74 2.06
CA ASN A 9 1.85 -7.13 2.15
C ASN A 9 2.71 -6.44 1.08
N ARG A 10 2.19 -6.33 -0.16
CA ARG A 10 2.86 -5.59 -1.24
C ARG A 10 3.03 -4.11 -0.87
N LEU A 11 1.95 -3.47 -0.42
CA LEU A 11 1.93 -2.08 0.01
C LEU A 11 2.91 -1.85 1.18
N GLN A 12 2.94 -2.74 2.16
CA GLN A 12 3.85 -2.70 3.30
C GLN A 12 5.32 -2.80 2.87
N GLY A 13 5.63 -3.67 1.89
CA GLY A 13 6.98 -3.77 1.32
C GLY A 13 7.46 -2.46 0.69
N LEU A 14 6.59 -1.79 -0.06
CA LEU A 14 6.89 -0.50 -0.71
C LEU A 14 7.08 0.63 0.32
N LEU A 15 6.33 0.59 1.42
CA LEU A 15 6.44 1.54 2.53
C LEU A 15 7.85 1.57 3.13
N HIS A 16 8.46 0.39 3.28
CA HIS A 16 9.79 0.21 3.85
C HIS A 16 10.92 0.22 2.83
N ARG A 17 10.61 0.29 1.53
CA ARG A 17 11.63 0.31 0.47
C ARG A 17 12.57 1.51 0.65
N PRO A 18 13.88 1.29 0.77
CA PRO A 18 14.84 2.37 0.79
C PRO A 18 14.89 3.03 -0.59
N VAL A 19 14.87 4.35 -0.61
CA VAL A 19 15.04 5.17 -1.82
C VAL A 19 16.12 6.21 -1.55
N SER A 20 16.96 6.44 -2.56
CA SER A 20 18.12 7.35 -2.44
C SER A 20 17.72 8.81 -2.23
N THR A 21 16.53 9.19 -2.70
CA THR A 21 15.93 10.52 -2.52
C THR A 21 14.59 10.38 -1.82
N ARG A 22 14.18 11.41 -1.06
CA ARG A 22 12.89 11.43 -0.35
C ARG A 22 12.02 12.56 -0.90
N PRO A 23 11.43 12.39 -2.09
CA PRO A 23 10.57 13.42 -2.65
C PRO A 23 9.29 13.57 -1.80
N ASP A 24 8.74 14.78 -1.74
CA ASP A 24 7.58 15.08 -0.88
C ASP A 24 6.35 14.24 -1.23
N TRP A 25 6.17 13.92 -2.52
CA TRP A 25 5.09 13.04 -2.96
C TRP A 25 5.18 11.65 -2.34
N LEU A 26 6.40 11.11 -2.16
CA LEU A 26 6.59 9.79 -1.58
C LEU A 26 6.33 9.82 -0.07
N LYS A 27 6.63 10.94 0.59
CA LYS A 27 6.25 11.15 1.99
C LYS A 27 4.74 11.19 2.17
N ALA A 28 4.02 11.90 1.30
CA ALA A 28 2.56 11.93 1.31
C ALA A 28 1.98 10.53 1.08
N TRP A 29 2.45 9.83 0.04
CA TRP A 29 2.04 8.45 -0.26
C TRP A 29 2.28 7.50 0.92
N ARG A 30 3.44 7.58 1.60
CA ARG A 30 3.73 6.75 2.77
C ARG A 30 2.75 6.96 3.92
N ASN A 31 2.36 8.21 4.18
CA ASN A 31 1.39 8.51 5.23
C ASN A 31 0.01 7.92 4.89
N GLU A 32 -0.41 8.02 3.64
CA GLU A 32 -1.68 7.48 3.16
C GLU A 32 -1.70 5.95 3.20
N ALA A 33 -0.61 5.31 2.75
CA ALA A 33 -0.47 3.86 2.80
C ALA A 33 -0.48 3.34 4.26
N GLN A 34 0.17 4.04 5.20
CA GLN A 34 0.10 3.71 6.62
C GLN A 34 -1.31 3.81 7.18
N TYR A 35 -2.05 4.86 6.80
CA TYR A 35 -3.42 5.03 7.23
C TYR A 35 -4.33 3.91 6.71
N LEU A 36 -4.20 3.55 5.42
CA LEU A 36 -4.94 2.44 4.81
C LEU A 36 -4.68 1.13 5.57
N LEU A 37 -3.43 0.80 5.87
CA LEU A 37 -3.08 -0.41 6.63
C LEU A 37 -3.68 -0.42 8.06
N ILE A 38 -3.80 0.76 8.70
CA ILE A 38 -4.48 0.88 10.00
C ILE A 38 -5.98 0.61 9.85
N LEU A 39 -6.61 1.10 8.78
CA LEU A 39 -8.02 0.82 8.51
C LEU A 39 -8.25 -0.65 8.21
N ALA A 40 -7.39 -1.29 7.40
CA ALA A 40 -7.50 -2.70 7.07
C ALA A 40 -7.40 -3.57 8.33
N ARG A 41 -6.49 -3.22 9.24
CA ARG A 41 -6.40 -3.91 10.53
C ARG A 41 -7.68 -3.77 11.35
N ARG A 42 -8.29 -2.58 11.39
CA ARG A 42 -9.55 -2.36 12.12
C ARG A 42 -10.71 -3.12 11.50
N ALA A 43 -10.84 -3.08 10.17
CA ALA A 43 -11.86 -3.85 9.46
C ALA A 43 -11.71 -5.35 9.73
N SER A 44 -10.49 -5.86 9.73
CA SER A 44 -10.21 -7.25 10.11
C SER A 44 -10.51 -7.55 11.59
N ASP A 45 -10.22 -6.63 12.51
CA ASP A 45 -10.53 -6.79 13.94
C ASP A 45 -12.06 -6.75 14.21
N ASP A 46 -12.80 -6.03 13.36
CA ASP A 46 -14.26 -5.88 13.42
C ASP A 46 -15.03 -6.92 12.57
N ASP A 47 -14.33 -7.87 11.93
CA ASP A 47 -14.87 -8.85 10.97
C ASP A 47 -15.69 -8.21 9.81
N ASP A 48 -15.32 -6.98 9.41
CA ASP A 48 -15.95 -6.23 8.31
C ASP A 48 -15.33 -6.63 6.96
N GLU A 49 -15.82 -7.73 6.39
CA GLU A 49 -15.31 -8.30 5.13
C GLU A 49 -15.52 -7.37 3.92
N GLU A 50 -16.62 -6.62 3.87
CA GLU A 50 -16.92 -5.68 2.77
C GLU A 50 -15.91 -4.55 2.75
N LEU A 51 -15.70 -3.90 3.90
CA LEU A 51 -14.69 -2.85 4.03
C LEU A 51 -13.28 -3.38 3.79
N LEU A 52 -12.98 -4.60 4.27
CA LEU A 52 -11.66 -5.20 4.05
C LEU A 52 -11.38 -5.39 2.56
N GLN A 53 -12.36 -5.86 1.78
CA GLN A 53 -12.22 -6.02 0.34
C GLN A 53 -12.02 -4.67 -0.38
N GLU A 54 -12.77 -3.64 0.00
CA GLU A 54 -12.58 -2.29 -0.56
C GLU A 54 -11.17 -1.73 -0.28
N LEU A 55 -10.63 -2.03 0.90
CA LEU A 55 -9.29 -1.62 1.29
C LEU A 55 -8.20 -2.43 0.57
N GLU A 56 -8.45 -3.71 0.25
CA GLU A 56 -7.56 -4.52 -0.60
C GLU A 56 -7.43 -3.92 -2.01
N ASP A 57 -8.56 -3.55 -2.62
CA ASP A 57 -8.58 -2.92 -3.95
C ASP A 57 -7.81 -1.60 -3.94
N GLN A 58 -8.04 -0.76 -2.92
CA GLN A 58 -7.30 0.49 -2.75
C GLN A 58 -5.80 0.25 -2.53
N ALA A 59 -5.42 -0.78 -1.76
CA ALA A 59 -4.02 -1.12 -1.53
C ALA A 59 -3.32 -1.52 -2.84
N ASP A 60 -3.99 -2.29 -3.69
CA ASP A 60 -3.44 -2.71 -4.98
C ASP A 60 -3.25 -1.52 -5.94
N ASP A 61 -4.25 -0.63 -6.03
CA ASP A 61 -4.17 0.59 -6.83
C ASP A 61 -3.03 1.52 -6.36
N MET A 62 -2.92 1.73 -5.05
CA MET A 62 -1.85 2.53 -4.46
C MET A 62 -0.46 1.93 -4.72
N ALA A 63 -0.35 0.60 -4.64
CA ALA A 63 0.90 -0.12 -4.93
C ALA A 63 1.28 -0.02 -6.41
N ALA A 64 0.32 -0.21 -7.32
CA ALA A 64 0.56 -0.08 -8.76
C ALA A 64 0.99 1.35 -9.15
N MET A 65 0.32 2.37 -8.60
CA MET A 65 0.63 3.77 -8.87
C MET A 65 2.04 4.13 -8.39
N VAL A 66 2.41 3.76 -7.15
CA VAL A 66 3.73 4.12 -6.60
C VAL A 66 4.85 3.40 -7.33
N GLU A 67 4.66 2.14 -7.70
CA GLU A 67 5.67 1.38 -8.43
C GLU A 67 5.92 1.98 -9.82
N ALA A 68 4.85 2.33 -10.54
CA ALA A 68 4.95 3.00 -11.82
C ALA A 68 5.70 4.34 -11.70
N ARG A 69 5.42 5.11 -10.64
CA ARG A 69 6.07 6.39 -10.41
C ARG A 69 7.54 6.25 -10.00
N LEU A 70 7.86 5.31 -9.11
CA LEU A 70 9.23 5.00 -8.72
C LEU A 70 10.05 4.58 -9.96
N ALA A 71 9.49 3.72 -10.81
CA ALA A 71 10.13 3.31 -12.05
C ALA A 71 10.36 4.50 -13.01
N ALA A 72 9.39 5.40 -13.13
CA ALA A 72 9.51 6.60 -13.97
C ALA A 72 10.56 7.60 -13.44
N GLU A 73 10.73 7.71 -12.12
CA GLU A 73 11.71 8.59 -11.47
C GLU A 73 13.10 7.92 -11.28
N GLY A 74 13.24 6.63 -11.62
CA GLY A 74 14.49 5.88 -11.49
C GLY A 74 14.89 5.58 -10.04
N LEU A 75 13.89 5.37 -9.16
CA LEU A 75 14.03 5.13 -7.71
C LEU A 75 13.77 3.67 -7.31
#